data_AF-A0A480BQY4-F1
#
_entry.id   AF-A0A480BQY4-F1
#
_cell.length_a   1.000
_cell.length_b   1.000
_cell.length_c   1.000
_cell.angle_alpha   90.00
_cell.angle_beta   90.00
_cell.angle_gamma   90.00
#
_symmetry.space_group_name_H-M   'P 1'
#
loop_
_entity.id
_entity.type
_entity.pdbx_description
1 polymer ?
#
loop_
_entity_poly.entity_id
_entity_poly.type
_entity_poly.pdbx_seq_one_letter_code
_entity_poly.pdbx_strand_id
1 'polypeptide(L)' 'MAVNCPRCGGDQNRVEYQGKENGEVVWTVHYCTACCFTWRDTEPALSIDPARRRSVFQVDPSHPERFGVVIPPVKR' A
#
# COMPACT_ATOMS: atom_id res chain seq x y z
N MET A 1 -8.68 12.08 6.83
CA MET A 1 -9.07 10.71 7.21
C MET A 1 -8.01 9.78 6.63
N ALA A 2 -7.39 8.91 7.44
CA ALA A 2 -6.46 7.91 6.92
C ALA A 2 -7.27 6.83 6.18
N VAL A 3 -6.98 6.61 4.90
CA VAL A 3 -7.55 5.51 4.12
C VAL A 3 -6.84 4.23 4.56
N ASN A 4 -7.56 3.20 4.99
CA ASN A 4 -6.96 1.91 5.36
C ASN A 4 -6.15 1.33 4.21
N CYS A 5 -5.03 0.67 4.52
CA CYS A 5 -4.16 0.08 3.52
C CYS A 5 -4.92 -1.02 2.78
N PRO A 6 -5.00 -0.97 1.45
CA PRO A 6 -5.77 -1.95 0.69
C PRO A 6 -5.13 -3.34 0.66
N ARG A 7 -3.87 -3.45 1.11
CA ARG A 7 -3.10 -4.69 1.09
C ARG A 7 -3.11 -5.43 2.43
N CYS A 8 -2.91 -4.72 3.53
CA CYS A 8 -2.87 -5.33 4.87
C CYS A 8 -4.04 -4.92 5.78
N GLY A 9 -4.93 -4.02 5.33
CA GLY A 9 -6.05 -3.52 6.13
C GLY A 9 -5.67 -2.54 7.24
N GLY A 10 -4.39 -2.31 7.50
CA GLY A 10 -3.90 -1.42 8.56
C GLY A 10 -4.19 0.06 8.32
N ASP A 11 -4.29 0.82 9.41
CA ASP A 11 -4.55 2.27 9.43
C ASP A 11 -3.27 3.13 9.47
N GLN A 12 -2.11 2.49 9.60
CA GLN A 12 -0.79 3.15 9.68
C GLN A 12 -0.30 3.62 8.31
N ASN A 13 -0.88 4.73 7.83
CA ASN A 13 -0.67 5.24 6.49
C ASN A 13 -0.37 6.75 6.50
N ARG A 14 0.46 7.21 5.58
CA ARG A 14 0.74 8.65 5.37
C ARG A 14 0.54 9.05 3.91
N VAL A 15 0.33 10.33 3.68
CA VAL A 15 0.37 10.92 2.33
C VAL A 15 1.84 11.09 1.95
N GLU A 16 2.25 10.50 0.83
CA GLU A 16 3.61 10.63 0.30
C GLU A 16 3.69 11.79 -0.70
N TYR A 17 2.65 11.95 -1.54
CA TYR A 17 2.61 13.00 -2.56
C TYR A 17 1.18 13.31 -3.00
N GLN A 18 0.97 14.50 -3.58
CA GLN A 18 -0.29 14.87 -4.24
C GLN A 18 -0.02 15.43 -5.62
N GLY A 19 -0.69 14.88 -6.63
CA GLY A 19 -0.76 15.49 -7.95
C GLY A 19 -1.76 16.64 -7.93
N LYS A 20 -1.34 17.80 -8.43
CA LYS A 20 -2.19 18.98 -8.51
C LYS A 20 -2.28 19.51 -9.94
N GLU A 21 -3.48 19.87 -10.37
CA GLU A 21 -3.75 20.56 -11.62
C GLU A 21 -4.53 21.83 -11.31
N ASN A 22 -4.07 22.99 -11.82
CA ASN A 22 -4.67 24.30 -11.53
C ASN A 22 -4.86 24.60 -10.02
N GLY A 23 -3.99 24.05 -9.17
CA GLY A 23 -4.06 24.21 -7.71
C GLY A 23 -4.97 23.21 -6.99
N GLU A 24 -5.76 22.41 -7.72
CA GLU A 24 -6.65 21.38 -7.18
C GLU A 24 -5.95 20.02 -7.12
N VAL A 25 -6.21 19.24 -6.06
CA VAL A 25 -5.68 17.88 -5.93
C VAL A 25 -6.47 16.93 -6.82
N VAL A 26 -5.79 16.30 -7.79
CA VAL A 26 -6.39 15.33 -8.72
C VAL A 26 -6.13 13.87 -8.32
N TRP A 27 -5.09 13.62 -7.54
CA TRP A 27 -4.81 12.32 -6.92
C TRP A 27 -3.85 12.47 -5.75
N THR A 28 -3.91 11.52 -4.82
CA THR A 28 -3.04 11.41 -3.65
C THR A 28 -2.33 10.07 -3.63
N VAL A 29 -1.01 10.08 -3.48
CA VAL A 29 -0.23 8.86 -3.22
C VAL A 29 -0.17 8.64 -1.71
N HIS A 30 -0.58 7.46 -1.28
CA HIS A 30 -0.52 6.98 0.08
C HIS A 30 0.57 5.92 0.24
N TYR A 31 1.20 5.90 1.40
CA TYR A 31 2.18 4.89 1.80
C TYR A 31 1.77 4.27 3.14
N CYS A 32 1.67 2.94 3.17
CA CYS A 32 1.47 2.19 4.41
C CYS A 32 2.80 1.92 5.09
N THR A 33 3.00 2.41 6.30
CA THR A 33 4.25 2.21 7.06
C THR A 33 4.37 0.81 7.65
N ALA A 34 3.28 0.05 7.73
CA ALA A 34 3.29 -1.32 8.26
C ALA A 34 3.77 -2.35 7.23
N CYS A 35 3.29 -2.26 5.98
CA CYS A 35 3.65 -3.23 4.94
C CYS A 35 4.50 -2.63 3.81
N CYS A 36 4.71 -1.31 3.78
CA CYS A 36 5.43 -0.60 2.72
C CYS A 36 4.71 -0.63 1.35
N PHE A 37 3.38 -0.77 1.33
CA PHE A 37 2.59 -0.66 0.10
C PHE A 37 2.31 0.80 -0.22
N THR A 38 2.46 1.17 -1.49
CA THR A 38 2.14 2.50 -2.02
C THR A 38 1.00 2.38 -3.02
N TRP A 39 0.04 3.31 -2.97
CA TRP A 39 -1.08 3.37 -3.93
C TRP A 39 -1.55 4.81 -4.17
N ARG A 40 -2.26 5.04 -5.27
CA ARG A 40 -3.04 6.27 -5.47
C ARG A 40 -4.49 6.04 -5.08
N ASP A 41 -5.15 7.07 -4.56
CA ASP A 41 -6.61 7.10 -4.33
C ASP A 41 -7.44 6.89 -5.61
N THR A 42 -6.86 7.13 -6.78
CA THR A 42 -7.46 6.95 -8.11
C THR A 42 -7.17 5.61 -8.79
N GLU A 43 -6.49 4.67 -8.12
CA GLU A 43 -6.27 3.34 -8.69
C GLU A 43 -7.59 2.57 -8.89
N PRO A 44 -7.68 1.65 -9.87
CA PRO A 44 -8.87 0.81 -10.05
C PRO A 44 -9.24 0.04 -8.79
N ALA A 45 -10.53 -0.20 -8.56
CA ALA A 45 -11.00 -0.93 -7.38
C ALA A 45 -10.41 -2.34 -7.27
N LEU A 46 -10.15 -3.02 -8.40
CA LEU A 46 -9.45 -4.32 -8.41
C LEU A 46 -8.03 -4.25 -7.80
N SER A 47 -7.45 -3.06 -7.72
CA SER A 47 -6.15 -2.78 -7.12
C SER A 47 -6.25 -2.29 -5.67
N ILE A 48 -7.25 -1.49 -5.29
CA ILE A 48 -7.26 -0.81 -3.98
C ILE A 48 -8.51 -1.04 -3.12
N ASP A 49 -9.49 -1.81 -3.59
CA ASP A 49 -10.62 -2.22 -2.76
C ASP A 49 -10.34 -3.62 -2.20
N PRO A 50 -10.17 -3.79 -0.87
CA PRO A 50 -9.92 -5.10 -0.25
C PRO A 50 -10.98 -6.15 -0.58
N ALA A 51 -12.24 -5.75 -0.80
CA ALA A 51 -13.32 -6.68 -1.13
C ALA A 51 -13.27 -7.18 -2.58
N ARG A 52 -12.59 -6.45 -3.47
CA ARG A 52 -12.48 -6.76 -4.91
C ARG A 52 -11.08 -7.23 -5.33
N ARG A 53 -10.05 -6.85 -4.58
CA ARG A 53 -8.66 -7.25 -4.80
C ARG A 53 -8.50 -8.74 -4.48
N ARG A 54 -7.88 -9.48 -5.41
CA ARG A 54 -7.63 -10.92 -5.24
C ARG A 54 -6.86 -11.20 -3.94
N SER A 55 -7.42 -12.08 -3.10
CA SER A 55 -6.92 -12.48 -1.76
C SER A 55 -5.44 -12.85 -1.72
N VAL A 56 -4.89 -13.36 -2.83
CA VAL A 56 -3.47 -13.76 -2.95
C VAL A 56 -2.49 -12.60 -2.81
N PHE A 57 -2.98 -11.35 -2.96
CA PHE A 57 -2.15 -10.16 -2.88
C PHE A 57 -2.22 -9.46 -1.51
N GLN A 58 -3.04 -9.96 -0.58
CA GLN A 58 -3.15 -9.46 0.77
C GLN A 58 -1.96 -9.96 1.58
N VAL A 59 -1.47 -9.12 2.49
CA VAL A 59 -0.30 -9.45 3.32
C VAL A 59 -0.61 -9.20 4.77
N ASP A 60 -0.04 -10.03 5.64
CA ASP A 60 -0.05 -9.84 7.08
C ASP A 60 1.33 -9.37 7.55
N PRO A 61 1.54 -8.07 7.77
CA PRO A 61 2.84 -7.54 8.18
C PRO A 61 3.21 -7.88 9.63
N SER A 62 2.31 -8.45 10.45
CA SER A 62 2.67 -8.87 11.82
C SER A 62 3.44 -10.18 11.87
N HIS A 63 3.55 -10.89 10.74
CA HIS A 63 4.26 -12.16 10.61
C HIS A 63 5.31 -12.12 9.47
N PRO A 64 6.30 -11.20 9.54
CA PRO A 64 7.28 -11.00 8.46
C PRO A 64 8.14 -12.24 8.17
N GLU A 65 8.29 -13.14 9.14
CA GLU A 65 8.99 -14.42 9.01
C GLU A 65 8.33 -15.38 8.00
N ARG A 66 7.06 -15.14 7.64
CA ARG A 66 6.34 -15.94 6.63
C ARG A 66 6.66 -15.49 5.20
N PHE A 67 7.27 -14.32 5.01
CA PHE A 67 7.58 -13.83 3.68
C PHE A 67 8.78 -14.57 3.09
N GLY A 68 8.66 -14.94 1.82
CA GLY A 68 9.76 -15.52 1.08
C GLY A 68 10.93 -14.55 0.98
N VAL A 69 12.12 -15.01 1.34
CA VAL A 69 13.37 -14.26 1.12
C VAL A 69 13.70 -14.36 -0.38
N VAL A 70 13.41 -13.28 -1.11
CA VAL A 70 13.68 -13.20 -2.57
C VAL A 70 15.00 -12.49 -2.89
N ILE A 71 15.57 -11.78 -1.91
CA ILE A 71 16.87 -11.12 -2.04
C ILE A 71 17.91 -12.01 -1.37
N PRO A 72 18.93 -12.49 -2.09
CA PRO A 72 19.98 -13.31 -1.49
C PRO A 72 20.72 -12.51 -0.40
N PRO A 73 21.14 -13.16 0.69
CA PRO A 73 21.93 -12.49 1.71
C PRO A 73 23.24 -11.98 1.11
N VAL A 74 23.61 -10.74 1.44
CA VAL A 74 24.92 -10.20 1.10
C VAL A 74 25.95 -11.05 1.86
N LYS A 75 26.83 -11.77 1.13
CA LYS A 75 28.02 -12.37 1.73
C LYS A 75 28.87 -11.22 2.28
N ARG A 76 29.01 -11.17 3.60
CA ARG A 76 30.01 -10.31 4.25
C ARG A 76 31.41 -10.85 3.97
#